data_AF-A0A257MYN4-F1
#
_entry.id   AF-A0A257MYN4-F1
#
_cell.length_a   1.000
_cell.length_b   1.000
_cell.length_c   1.000
_cell.angle_alpha   90.00
_cell.angle_beta   90.00
_cell.angle_gamma   90.00
#
_symmetry.space_group_name_H-M   'P 1'
#
loop_
_entity.id
_entity.type
_entity.pdbx_description
1 polymer ?
#
loop_
_entity_poly.entity_id
_entity_poly.type
_entity_poly.pdbx_seq_one_letter_code
_entity_poly.pdbx_strand_id
1 'polypeptide(L)'
;MNKPKKLLRSDIRYECGDSSYEQGRSYFEKGLVVKLAIKSEGTLFVQFNSSVKGSVNNPYQQSIRIIWRPDYSAAQIKGDCSCPSGYNCKHVAAACLMYQKQTPIA
;
A
#
# COMPACT_ATOMS: atom_id res chain seq x y z
N MET A 1 11.87 3.70 -23.72
CA MET A 1 10.69 2.90 -23.33
C MET A 1 10.01 3.62 -22.17
N ASN A 2 8.80 4.15 -22.36
CA ASN A 2 8.04 4.75 -21.26
C ASN A 2 7.49 3.61 -20.40
N LYS A 3 7.97 3.47 -19.17
CA LYS A 3 7.43 2.48 -18.22
C LYS A 3 6.06 2.97 -17.74
N PRO A 4 5.04 2.09 -17.66
CA PRO A 4 3.72 2.49 -17.16
C PRO A 4 3.78 2.82 -15.67
N LYS A 5 2.93 3.76 -15.22
CA LYS A 5 2.74 4.10 -13.81
C LYS A 5 2.17 2.89 -13.07
N LYS A 6 3.05 2.07 -12.49
CA LYS A 6 2.70 0.83 -11.78
C LYS A 6 3.42 0.77 -10.45
N LEU A 7 2.71 0.38 -9.40
CA LEU A 7 3.34 0.02 -8.13
C LEU A 7 3.88 -1.42 -8.24
N LEU A 8 5.17 -1.64 -7.98
CA LEU A 8 5.75 -2.99 -8.02
C LEU A 8 5.63 -3.67 -6.65
N ARG A 9 5.49 -5.01 -6.64
CA ARG A 9 5.52 -5.77 -5.37
C ARG A 9 6.89 -5.67 -4.69
N SER A 10 7.96 -5.51 -5.46
CA SER A 10 9.31 -5.26 -4.94
C SER A 10 9.40 -3.94 -4.20
N ASP A 11 8.71 -2.88 -4.66
CA ASP A 11 8.66 -1.60 -3.96
C ASP A 11 7.96 -1.76 -2.60
N ILE A 12 6.81 -2.45 -2.57
CA ILE A 12 6.08 -2.73 -1.32
C ILE A 12 6.94 -3.54 -0.34
N ARG A 13 7.61 -4.58 -0.85
CA ARG A 13 8.51 -5.42 -0.04
C ARG A 13 9.69 -4.62 0.50
N TYR A 14 10.33 -3.80 -0.32
CA TYR A 14 11.47 -2.98 0.07
C TYR A 14 11.08 -1.94 1.14
N GLU A 15 9.98 -1.22 0.93
CA GLU A 15 9.58 -0.10 1.81
C GLU A 15 8.95 -0.57 3.13
N CYS A 16 8.27 -1.72 3.16
CA CYS A 16 7.67 -2.28 4.38
C CYS A 16 8.56 -3.29 5.11
N GLY A 17 9.56 -3.84 4.44
CA GLY A 17 10.37 -4.97 4.90
C GLY A 17 9.67 -6.32 4.70
N ASP A 18 10.48 -7.38 4.57
CA ASP A 18 10.03 -8.72 4.17
C ASP A 18 8.94 -9.30 5.08
N SER A 19 9.14 -9.25 6.40
CA SER A 19 8.18 -9.81 7.36
C SER A 19 6.82 -9.10 7.31
N SER A 20 6.82 -7.77 7.23
CA SER A 20 5.59 -6.98 7.09
C SER A 20 4.91 -7.25 5.75
N TYR A 21 5.69 -7.37 4.68
CA TYR A 21 5.17 -7.68 3.35
C TYR A 21 4.48 -9.05 3.31
N GLU A 22 5.10 -10.10 3.84
CA GLU A 22 4.50 -11.44 3.83
C GLU A 22 3.21 -11.51 4.66
N GLN A 23 3.21 -10.89 5.84
CA GLN A 23 1.99 -10.79 6.64
C GLN A 23 0.91 -9.95 5.95
N GLY A 24 1.30 -8.82 5.34
CA GLY A 24 0.41 -7.94 4.60
C GLY A 24 -0.21 -8.63 3.38
N ARG A 25 0.57 -9.46 2.68
CA ARG A 25 0.11 -10.33 1.60
C ARG A 25 -0.95 -11.31 2.10
N SER A 26 -0.70 -11.99 3.22
CA SER A 26 -1.71 -12.88 3.83
C SER A 26 -3.01 -12.13 4.18
N TYR A 27 -2.92 -10.91 4.69
CA TYR A 27 -4.10 -10.10 5.05
C TYR A 27 -4.89 -9.66 3.81
N PHE A 28 -4.18 -9.26 2.75
CA PHE A 28 -4.78 -8.93 1.47
C PHE A 28 -5.49 -10.15 0.85
N GLU A 29 -4.83 -11.31 0.80
CA GLU A 29 -5.39 -12.55 0.26
C GLU A 29 -6.62 -13.04 1.04
N LYS A 30 -6.64 -12.81 2.36
CA LYS A 30 -7.79 -13.09 3.24
C LYS A 30 -8.93 -12.06 3.13
N GLY A 31 -8.80 -11.05 2.27
CA GLY A 31 -9.82 -10.01 2.10
C GLY A 31 -9.98 -9.08 3.32
N LEU A 32 -8.93 -8.91 4.12
CA LEU A 32 -8.98 -8.09 5.33
C LEU A 32 -8.88 -6.58 5.06
N VAL A 33 -8.58 -6.18 3.83
CA VAL A 33 -8.64 -4.78 3.38
C VAL A 33 -10.10 -4.45 3.05
N VAL A 34 -10.78 -3.82 4.00
CA VAL A 34 -12.24 -3.60 3.92
C VAL A 34 -12.64 -2.28 3.26
N LYS A 35 -11.71 -1.33 3.17
CA LYS A 35 -11.93 -0.04 2.52
C LYS A 35 -10.63 0.49 1.94
N LEU A 36 -10.72 1.09 0.75
CA LEU A 36 -9.67 1.89 0.15
C LEU A 36 -10.34 3.08 -0.54
N ALA A 37 -9.83 4.29 -0.32
CA ALA A 37 -10.34 5.50 -0.94
C ALA A 37 -9.18 6.42 -1.35
N ILE A 38 -9.08 6.69 -2.66
CA ILE A 38 -8.12 7.66 -3.20
C ILE A 38 -8.51 9.06 -2.69
N LYS A 39 -7.53 9.76 -2.12
CA LYS A 39 -7.68 11.13 -1.61
C LYS A 39 -7.22 12.16 -2.64
N SER A 40 -6.09 11.89 -3.28
CA SER A 40 -5.54 12.73 -4.34
C SER A 40 -4.63 11.89 -5.23
N GLU A 41 -4.59 12.22 -6.51
CA GLU A 41 -3.72 11.57 -7.48
C GLU A 41 -3.11 12.62 -8.39
N GLY A 42 -1.82 12.48 -8.67
CA GLY A 42 -1.12 13.25 -9.69
C GLY A 42 -0.28 12.34 -10.57
N THR A 43 0.50 12.94 -11.47
CA THR A 43 1.35 12.20 -12.42
C THR A 43 2.30 11.23 -11.72
N LEU A 44 3.03 11.71 -10.71
CA LEU A 44 4.07 10.94 -10.02
C LEU A 44 3.70 10.55 -8.58
N PHE A 45 2.44 10.71 -8.17
CA PHE A 45 2.03 10.31 -6.83
C PHE A 45 0.56 9.90 -6.74
N VAL A 46 0.24 9.17 -5.68
CA VAL A 46 -1.13 8.94 -5.21
C VAL A 46 -1.13 8.98 -3.69
N GLN A 47 -2.19 9.53 -3.11
CA GLN A 47 -2.47 9.46 -1.69
C GLN A 47 -3.83 8.82 -1.50
N PHE A 48 -3.92 7.86 -0.58
CA PHE A 48 -5.17 7.17 -0.28
C PHE A 48 -5.24 6.80 1.19
N ASN A 49 -6.47 6.66 1.67
CA ASN A 49 -6.75 6.10 2.96
C ASN A 49 -7.24 4.65 2.81
N SER A 50 -6.95 3.82 3.80
CA SER A 50 -7.38 2.43 3.84
C SER A 50 -7.84 2.04 5.25
N SER A 51 -8.66 1.00 5.32
CA SER A 51 -9.03 0.34 6.57
C SER A 51 -8.77 -1.16 6.45
N VAL A 52 -7.95 -1.71 7.35
CA VAL A 52 -7.55 -3.13 7.34
C VAL A 52 -7.88 -3.76 8.69
N LYS A 53 -8.62 -4.88 8.66
CA LYS A 53 -8.90 -5.68 9.85
C LYS A 53 -7.61 -6.27 10.42
N GLY A 54 -7.49 -6.27 11.75
CA GLY A 54 -6.34 -6.84 12.45
C GLY A 54 -6.78 -7.64 13.68
N SER A 55 -5.92 -7.69 14.69
CA SER A 55 -6.16 -8.44 15.93
C SER A 55 -7.21 -7.84 16.86
N VAL A 56 -7.59 -6.58 16.65
CA VAL A 56 -8.59 -5.87 17.47
C VAL A 56 -9.91 -5.76 16.71
N ASN A 57 -11.01 -5.53 17.45
CA ASN A 57 -12.36 -5.49 16.89
C ASN A 57 -12.54 -4.42 15.80
N ASN A 58 -11.84 -3.29 15.92
CA ASN A 58 -11.94 -2.19 14.96
C ASN A 58 -10.82 -2.24 13.90
N PRO A 59 -11.13 -2.06 12.61
CA PRO A 59 -10.10 -1.98 11.57
C PRO A 59 -9.11 -0.85 11.82
N TYR A 60 -7.82 -1.13 11.64
CA TYR A 60 -6.77 -0.12 11.68
C TYR A 60 -6.89 0.80 10.47
N GLN A 61 -6.67 2.09 10.66
CA GLN A 61 -6.71 3.10 9.61
C GLN A 61 -5.32 3.39 9.09
N GLN A 62 -5.16 3.49 7.77
CA GLN A 62 -3.91 3.88 7.13
C GLN A 62 -4.10 5.16 6.31
N SER A 63 -3.07 6.00 6.31
CA SER A 63 -2.87 7.09 5.36
C SER A 63 -1.58 6.80 4.60
N ILE A 64 -1.68 6.59 3.29
CA ILE A 64 -0.58 6.11 2.47
C ILE A 64 -0.34 7.07 1.32
N ARG A 65 0.93 7.43 1.12
CA ARG A 65 1.40 8.18 -0.04
C ARG A 65 2.42 7.33 -0.80
N ILE A 66 2.15 7.12 -2.08
CA ILE A 66 3.06 6.47 -3.02
C ILE A 66 3.61 7.54 -3.95
N ILE A 67 4.93 7.55 -4.16
CA ILE A 67 5.63 8.53 -4.98
C ILE A 67 6.50 7.77 -5.97
N TRP A 68 6.21 7.89 -7.26
CA TRP A 68 6.99 7.26 -8.33
C TRP A 68 8.20 8.11 -8.70
N ARG A 69 9.29 7.44 -9.07
CA ARG A 69 10.37 8.10 -9.80
C ARG A 69 9.87 8.63 -11.15
N PRO A 70 10.47 9.69 -11.71
CA PRO A 70 10.04 10.25 -13.00
C PRO A 70 10.04 9.25 -14.16
N ASP A 71 10.87 8.20 -14.07
CA ASP A 71 10.98 7.13 -15.06
C ASP A 71 10.11 5.90 -14.74
N TYR A 72 9.28 5.96 -13.70
CA TYR A 72 8.44 4.88 -13.17
C TYR A 72 9.19 3.56 -12.89
N SER A 73 10.50 3.62 -12.65
CA SER A 73 11.30 2.42 -12.38
C SER A 73 11.08 1.84 -10.98
N ALA A 74 10.69 2.68 -10.04
CA ALA A 74 10.42 2.33 -8.64
C ALA A 74 9.47 3.37 -8.02
N ALA A 75 8.92 3.02 -6.86
CA ALA A 75 8.12 3.91 -6.05
C ALA A 75 8.53 3.87 -4.58
N GLN A 76 8.53 5.03 -3.92
CA GLN A 76 8.61 5.13 -2.47
C GLN A 76 7.22 5.03 -1.85
N ILE A 77 7.13 4.44 -0.66
CA ILE A 77 5.89 4.29 0.08
C ILE A 77 6.06 4.87 1.48
N LYS A 78 5.25 5.88 1.79
CA LYS A 78 5.14 6.43 3.14
C LYS A 78 3.74 6.13 3.66
N GLY A 79 3.65 5.24 4.63
CA GLY A 79 2.39 4.81 5.20
C GLY A 79 2.37 4.93 6.72
N ASP A 80 1.47 5.76 7.23
CA ASP A 80 1.13 5.81 8.64
C ASP A 80 -0.07 4.88 8.89
N CYS A 81 -0.04 4.18 10.02
CA CYS A 81 -1.05 3.24 10.43
C CYS A 81 -1.36 3.40 11.91
N SER A 82 -2.64 3.35 12.28
CA SER A 82 -3.10 3.42 13.67
C SER A 82 -2.79 2.18 14.51
N CYS A 83 -1.90 1.29 14.06
CA CYS A 83 -1.52 0.09 14.80
C CYS A 83 -0.26 0.33 15.64
N PRO A 84 0.07 -0.54 16.61
CA PRO A 84 1.24 -0.34 17.47
C PRO A 84 2.58 -0.16 16.73
N SER A 85 2.75 -0.79 15.56
CA SER A 85 3.96 -0.62 14.73
C SER A 85 4.08 0.75 14.04
N GLY A 86 2.98 1.50 13.90
CA GLY A 86 2.96 2.86 13.37
C GLY A 86 3.22 2.97 11.86
N TYR A 87 4.45 2.77 11.42
CA TYR A 87 4.91 3.14 10.07
C TYR A 87 5.20 1.91 9.19
N ASN A 88 4.79 1.96 7.91
CA ASN A 88 5.03 0.93 6.88
C ASN A 88 4.83 -0.53 7.35
N CYS A 89 3.85 -0.73 8.23
CA CYS A 89 3.57 -2.03 8.82
C CYS A 89 2.87 -2.96 7.81
N LYS A 90 2.59 -4.20 8.23
CA LYS A 90 1.83 -5.17 7.43
C LYS A 90 0.48 -4.68 6.91
N HIS A 91 -0.22 -3.81 7.65
CA HIS A 91 -1.48 -3.24 7.19
C HIS A 91 -1.28 -2.27 6.02
N VAL A 92 -0.20 -1.49 6.03
CA VAL A 92 0.21 -0.65 4.89
C VAL A 92 0.53 -1.52 3.68
N ALA A 93 1.31 -2.60 3.87
CA ALA A 93 1.61 -3.54 2.79
C ALA A 93 0.34 -4.15 2.18
N ALA A 94 -0.61 -4.60 3.01
CA ALA A 94 -1.90 -5.12 2.55
C ALA A 94 -2.71 -4.09 1.74
N ALA A 95 -2.76 -2.85 2.22
CA ALA A 95 -3.44 -1.75 1.54
C ALA A 95 -2.78 -1.41 0.19
N CYS A 96 -1.45 -1.41 0.11
CA CYS A 96 -0.70 -1.22 -1.13
C CYS A 96 -0.94 -2.35 -2.15
N LEU A 97 -1.04 -3.61 -1.70
CA LEU A 97 -1.41 -4.74 -2.57
C LEU A 97 -2.84 -4.61 -3.11
N MET A 98 -3.77 -4.11 -2.28
CA MET A 98 -5.13 -3.81 -2.72
C MET A 98 -5.17 -2.69 -3.76
N TYR A 99 -4.43 -1.59 -3.54
CA TYR A 99 -4.26 -0.52 -4.53
C TYR A 99 -3.70 -1.07 -5.86
N GLN A 100 -2.65 -1.89 -5.80
CA GLN A 100 -2.04 -2.53 -6.96
C GLN A 100 -3.05 -3.42 -7.72
N LYS A 101 -3.94 -4.14 -7.02
CA LYS A 101 -4.99 -4.95 -7.66
C LYS A 101 -6.09 -4.11 -8.32
N GLN A 102 -6.47 -2.99 -7.71
CA GLN A 102 -7.52 -2.11 -8.22
C GLN A 102 -7.09 -1.26 -9.41
N THR A 103 -5.80 -0.99 -9.54
CA THR A 103 -5.24 -0.24 -10.66
C THR A 103 -4.94 -1.23 -11.79
N PRO A 104 -5.74 -1.27 -12.88
CA PRO A 104 -5.44 -2.15 -14.00
C PRO A 104 -4.06 -1.80 -14.56
N ILE A 105 -3.32 -2.82 -14.99
CA ILE A 105 -2.12 -2.60 -15.79
C ILE A 105 -2.63 -2.01 -17.11
N ALA A 106 -2.42 -0.70 -17.30
CA ALA A 106 -2.61 -0.06 -18.59
C ALA A 106 -1.58 -0.58 -19.60
#